data_AF-A0A7Y9NGH2-F1
#
_entry.id   AF-A0A7Y9NGH2-F1
#
_cell.length_a   1.000
_cell.length_b   1.000
_cell.length_c   1.000
_cell.angle_alpha   90.00
_cell.angle_beta   90.00
_cell.angle_gamma   90.00
#
_symmetry.space_group_name_H-M   'P 1'
#
loop_
_entity.id
_entity.type
_entity.pdbx_description
1 polymer ?
#
loop_
_entity_poly.entity_id
_entity_poly.type
_entity_poly.pdbx_seq_one_letter_code
_entity_poly.pdbx_strand_id
1 'polypeptide(L)'
;MLLAGQAGAQAPYVALEQRLDPQALAEVGLTPGQLQTLNRLLRQAEADAPAPVAVAAAPAAGPGLPTPAPMFPGLDDGPIHAKVTGQVDGWAPGTVFTLDNGQQWQVLKGGMTLKTARSNPEIVVVPGIAGRWFLQVDEDLPKARVFRIR
;
A
#
# COMPACT_ATOMS: atom_id res chain seq x y z
N MET A 1 -4.10 -20.80 -38.34
CA MET A 1 -5.14 -19.94 -37.75
C MET A 1 -4.49 -19.10 -36.66
N LEU A 2 -4.34 -17.79 -36.90
CA LEU A 2 -3.83 -16.82 -35.94
C LEU A 2 -5.01 -16.32 -35.09
N LEU A 3 -5.00 -16.58 -33.78
CA LEU A 3 -5.94 -15.98 -32.84
C LEU A 3 -5.34 -14.66 -32.35
N ALA A 4 -5.97 -13.57 -32.78
CA ALA A 4 -5.65 -12.20 -32.39
C ALA A 4 -5.77 -12.03 -30.87
N GLY A 5 -4.70 -11.57 -30.24
CA GLY A 5 -4.71 -11.15 -28.84
C GLY A 5 -5.58 -9.91 -28.70
N GLN A 6 -6.61 -9.99 -27.87
CA GLN A 6 -7.40 -8.83 -27.49
C GLN A 6 -6.51 -7.92 -26.64
N ALA A 7 -6.07 -6.80 -27.23
CA ALA A 7 -5.51 -5.69 -26.49
C ALA A 7 -6.64 -5.13 -25.61
N GLY A 8 -6.53 -5.32 -24.30
CA GLY A 8 -7.41 -4.66 -23.35
C GLY A 8 -7.20 -3.16 -23.45
N ALA A 9 -8.11 -2.46 -24.14
CA ALA A 9 -8.17 -1.01 -24.08
C ALA A 9 -8.41 -0.61 -22.62
N GLN A 10 -7.50 0.18 -22.04
CA GLN A 10 -7.75 0.84 -20.76
C GLN A 10 -9.10 1.56 -20.86
N ALA A 11 -10.01 1.29 -19.91
CA ALA A 11 -11.31 1.93 -19.90
C ALA A 11 -11.12 3.45 -19.88
N PRO A 12 -11.81 4.23 -20.74
CA PRO A 12 -11.64 5.66 -20.78
C PRO A 12 -12.07 6.28 -19.44
N TYR A 13 -11.28 7.24 -18.94
CA TYR A 13 -11.62 7.99 -17.72
C TYR A 13 -13.05 8.52 -17.77
N VAL A 14 -13.87 8.13 -16.79
CA VAL A 14 -15.24 8.61 -16.61
C VAL A 14 -15.25 9.69 -15.52
N ALA A 15 -15.89 10.82 -15.83
CA ALA A 15 -15.95 11.97 -14.92
C ALA A 15 -16.60 11.63 -13.58
N LEU A 16 -16.13 12.26 -12.51
CA LEU A 16 -16.59 11.98 -11.14
C LEU A 16 -18.10 12.16 -10.97
N GLU A 17 -18.70 13.14 -11.64
CA GLU A 17 -20.14 13.42 -11.62
C GLU A 17 -21.01 12.27 -12.17
N GLN A 18 -20.42 11.41 -13.00
CA GLN A 18 -21.12 10.25 -13.58
C GLN A 18 -20.92 8.99 -12.74
N ARG A 19 -19.95 8.98 -11.83
CA ARG A 19 -19.57 7.83 -11.01
C ARG A 19 -20.03 7.95 -9.56
N LEU A 20 -20.09 9.17 -9.05
CA LEU A 20 -20.37 9.49 -7.65
C LEU A 20 -21.75 10.13 -7.52
N ASP A 21 -22.34 9.98 -6.33
CA ASP A 21 -23.60 10.59 -6.00
C ASP A 21 -23.47 12.13 -5.92
N PRO A 22 -24.39 12.90 -6.52
CA PRO A 22 -24.33 14.37 -6.51
C PRO A 22 -24.46 14.96 -5.11
N GLN A 23 -25.17 14.32 -4.17
CA GLN A 23 -25.21 14.79 -2.79
C GLN A 23 -23.86 14.63 -2.11
N ALA A 24 -23.19 13.50 -2.31
CA ALA A 24 -21.85 13.29 -1.77
C ALA A 24 -20.85 14.32 -2.31
N LEU A 25 -20.91 14.64 -3.61
CA LEU A 25 -20.08 15.70 -4.21
C LEU A 25 -20.36 17.08 -3.62
N ALA A 26 -21.62 17.38 -3.31
CA ALA A 26 -22.01 18.63 -2.65
C ALA A 26 -21.54 18.71 -1.19
N GLU A 27 -21.53 17.59 -0.45
CA GLU A 27 -21.01 17.54 0.92
C GLU A 27 -19.50 17.81 1.01
N VAL A 28 -18.73 17.44 -0.04
CA VAL A 28 -17.30 17.81 -0.12
C VAL A 28 -17.12 19.33 -0.29
N GLY A 29 -18.15 20.06 -0.70
CA GLY A 29 -18.08 21.51 -0.91
C GLY A 29 -17.22 21.91 -2.12
N LEU A 30 -17.09 21.03 -3.11
CA LEU A 30 -16.30 21.30 -4.31
C LEU A 30 -17.04 22.28 -5.22
N THR A 31 -16.40 23.40 -5.54
CA THR A 31 -16.90 24.29 -6.61
C THR A 31 -16.76 23.62 -7.97
N PRO A 32 -17.59 23.97 -8.98
CA PRO A 32 -17.52 23.39 -10.32
C PRO A 32 -16.12 23.52 -10.97
N GLY A 33 -15.41 24.63 -10.76
CA GLY A 33 -14.04 24.81 -11.29
C GLY A 33 -13.01 23.87 -10.63
N GLN A 34 -13.16 23.59 -9.34
CA GLN A 34 -12.30 22.63 -8.62
C GLN A 34 -12.57 21.20 -9.10
N LEU A 35 -13.85 20.85 -9.31
CA LEU A 35 -14.24 19.55 -9.82
C LEU A 35 -13.70 19.31 -11.24
N GLN A 36 -13.72 20.33 -12.11
CA GLN A 36 -13.10 20.26 -13.44
C GLN A 36 -11.58 20.07 -13.37
N THR A 37 -10.92 20.73 -12.43
CA THR A 37 -9.47 20.57 -12.21
C THR A 37 -9.14 19.16 -11.74
N LEU A 38 -9.93 18.61 -10.80
CA LEU A 38 -9.76 17.26 -10.29
C LEU A 38 -9.97 16.21 -11.40
N ASN A 39 -11.02 16.35 -12.22
CA ASN A 39 -11.26 15.46 -13.36
C ASN A 39 -10.08 15.44 -14.34
N ARG A 40 -9.46 16.60 -14.59
CA ARG A 40 -8.28 16.70 -15.47
C ARG A 40 -7.08 15.96 -14.89
N LEU A 41 -6.80 16.15 -13.60
CA LEU A 41 -5.67 15.52 -12.91
C LEU A 41 -5.82 13.99 -12.88
N LEU A 42 -7.03 13.49 -12.59
CA LEU A 42 -7.30 12.05 -12.57
C LEU A 42 -7.16 11.42 -13.95
N ARG A 43 -7.67 12.09 -15.00
CA ARG A 43 -7.48 11.64 -16.39
C ARG A 43 -5.99 11.58 -16.77
N GLN A 44 -5.21 12.57 -16.37
CA GLN A 44 -3.77 12.61 -16.62
C GLN A 44 -3.07 11.44 -15.92
N ALA A 45 -3.44 11.15 -14.68
CA ALA A 45 -2.87 10.04 -13.91
C ALA A 45 -3.22 8.67 -14.52
N GLU A 46 -4.44 8.47 -15.03
CA GLU A 46 -4.82 7.22 -15.72
C GLU A 46 -4.14 7.08 -17.09
N ALA A 47 -3.85 8.19 -17.77
CA ALA A 47 -3.12 8.18 -19.05
C ALA A 47 -1.60 7.95 -18.87
N ASP A 48 -1.04 8.39 -17.74
CA ASP A 48 0.37 8.16 -17.37
C ASP A 48 0.57 6.77 -16.74
N ALA A 49 -0.52 6.12 -16.32
CA ALA A 49 -0.48 4.76 -15.82
C ALA A 49 -0.01 3.79 -16.92
N PRO A 50 1.10 3.08 -16.73
CA PRO A 50 1.58 2.13 -17.73
C PRO A 50 0.49 1.08 -18.01
N ALA A 51 0.33 0.73 -19.29
CA ALA A 51 -0.61 -0.29 -19.72
C ALA A 51 -0.45 -1.55 -18.85
N PRO A 52 -1.55 -2.14 -18.33
CA PRO A 52 -1.44 -3.39 -17.59
C PRO A 52 -0.84 -4.42 -18.53
N VAL A 53 0.41 -4.79 -18.28
CA VAL A 53 1.03 -5.93 -18.94
C VAL A 53 0.16 -7.12 -18.61
N ALA A 54 -0.51 -7.68 -19.62
CA ALA A 54 -1.25 -8.92 -19.46
C ALA A 54 -0.24 -9.97 -18.98
N VAL A 55 -0.29 -10.31 -17.71
CA VAL A 55 0.41 -11.45 -17.16
C VAL A 55 -0.23 -12.68 -17.80
N ALA A 56 0.36 -13.13 -18.91
CA ALA A 56 0.10 -14.46 -19.42
C ALA A 56 0.36 -15.41 -18.26
N ALA A 57 -0.68 -16.13 -17.83
CA ALA A 57 -0.58 -17.14 -16.80
C ALA A 57 0.41 -18.21 -17.27
N ALA A 58 1.69 -18.04 -16.92
CA ALA A 58 2.70 -19.06 -17.05
C ALA A 58 2.53 -20.06 -15.90
N PRO A 59 2.69 -21.37 -16.15
CA PRO A 59 2.49 -22.39 -15.14
C PRO A 59 3.50 -22.22 -14.00
N ALA A 60 3.04 -22.51 -12.79
CA ALA A 60 3.82 -22.43 -11.57
C ALA A 60 5.19 -23.14 -11.69
N ALA A 61 6.28 -22.42 -11.41
CA ALA A 61 7.56 -23.00 -11.01
C ALA A 61 8.52 -21.95 -10.40
N GLY A 62 8.94 -22.18 -9.14
CA GLY A 62 10.22 -21.70 -8.59
C GLY A 62 10.17 -20.70 -7.43
N PRO A 63 10.69 -21.04 -6.23
CA PRO A 63 10.88 -20.07 -5.16
C PRO A 63 12.18 -19.27 -5.37
N GLY A 64 12.08 -17.94 -5.29
CA GLY A 64 13.23 -17.05 -5.14
C GLY A 64 13.54 -16.22 -6.37
N LEU A 65 12.92 -15.04 -6.47
CA LEU A 65 13.44 -13.80 -7.08
C LEU A 65 12.50 -12.66 -6.61
N PRO A 66 13.02 -11.47 -6.25
CA PRO A 66 12.21 -10.40 -5.67
C PRO A 66 11.31 -9.76 -6.73
N THR A 67 10.01 -9.77 -6.46
CA THR A 67 8.99 -9.09 -7.27
C THR A 67 9.23 -7.58 -7.23
N PRO A 68 9.27 -6.87 -8.37
CA PRO A 68 9.35 -5.41 -8.36
C PRO A 68 8.09 -4.84 -7.71
N ALA A 69 8.27 -4.09 -6.62
CA ALA A 69 7.19 -3.51 -5.85
C ALA A 69 6.39 -2.50 -6.70
N PRO A 70 5.04 -2.61 -6.78
CA PRO A 70 4.22 -1.59 -7.42
C PRO A 70 4.21 -0.33 -6.57
N MET A 71 4.52 0.78 -7.24
CA MET A 71 4.67 2.11 -6.68
C MET A 71 3.31 2.80 -6.52
N PHE A 72 2.48 2.41 -5.55
CA PHE A 72 1.41 3.26 -5.00
C PHE A 72 1.10 2.82 -3.56
N PRO A 73 1.49 3.60 -2.53
CA PRO A 73 1.35 3.18 -1.14
C PRO A 73 -0.10 3.35 -0.68
N GLY A 74 -0.84 2.26 -0.55
CA GLY A 74 -1.98 2.21 0.37
C GLY A 74 -3.33 1.71 -0.16
N LEU A 75 -3.45 1.18 -1.38
CA LEU A 75 -4.74 0.62 -1.84
C LEU A 75 -4.71 -0.87 -2.23
N ASP A 76 -3.55 -1.40 -2.63
CA ASP A 76 -3.35 -2.82 -2.99
C ASP A 76 -2.29 -3.52 -2.12
N ASP A 77 -1.83 -2.84 -1.07
CA ASP A 77 -0.68 -3.26 -0.29
C ASP A 77 -1.09 -4.37 0.67
N GLY A 78 -0.96 -5.62 0.21
CA GLY A 78 -1.13 -6.81 1.04
C GLY A 78 -0.18 -6.80 2.26
N PRO A 79 -0.29 -7.78 3.16
CA PRO A 79 0.62 -7.86 4.32
C PRO A 79 2.10 -7.79 3.89
N ILE A 80 2.80 -6.75 4.35
CA ILE A 80 4.23 -6.57 4.12
C ILE A 80 4.98 -7.46 5.10
N HIS A 81 5.64 -8.50 4.60
CA HIS A 81 6.55 -9.32 5.38
C HIS A 81 7.96 -8.78 5.20
N ALA A 82 8.59 -8.36 6.29
CA ALA A 82 9.93 -7.79 6.28
C ALA A 82 10.69 -8.17 7.55
N LYS A 83 11.98 -7.85 7.60
CA LYS A 83 12.80 -7.98 8.80
C LYS A 83 13.21 -6.61 9.31
N VAL A 84 13.09 -6.38 10.61
CA VAL A 84 13.67 -5.18 11.20
C VAL A 84 15.18 -5.28 11.12
N THR A 85 15.85 -4.21 10.71
CA THR A 85 17.30 -4.11 10.72
C THR A 85 17.76 -3.63 12.10
N GLY A 86 18.55 -4.45 12.79
CA GLY A 86 19.13 -4.12 14.10
C GLY A 86 18.53 -4.91 15.26
N GLN A 87 18.63 -4.38 16.47
CA GLN A 87 18.04 -4.98 17.66
C GLN A 87 16.72 -4.31 18.04
N VAL A 88 15.75 -5.13 18.43
CA VAL A 88 14.46 -4.70 18.98
C VAL A 88 14.36 -5.16 20.42
N ASP A 89 14.52 -4.22 21.34
CA ASP A 89 14.30 -4.38 22.79
C ASP A 89 12.87 -4.04 23.21
N GLY A 90 12.12 -3.34 22.37
CA GLY A 90 10.79 -2.87 22.68
C GLY A 90 10.28 -1.88 21.65
N TRP A 91 9.05 -1.46 21.86
CA TRP A 91 8.48 -0.32 21.17
C TRP A 91 7.56 0.47 22.08
N ALA A 92 7.50 1.76 21.79
CA ALA A 92 6.61 2.74 22.38
C ALA A 92 6.16 3.70 21.27
N PRO A 93 5.07 4.45 21.46
CA PRO A 93 4.73 5.53 20.53
C PRO A 93 5.93 6.47 20.30
N GLY A 94 6.28 6.70 19.04
CA GLY A 94 7.48 7.41 18.60
C GLY A 94 8.65 6.52 18.19
N THR A 95 8.63 5.23 18.50
CA THR A 95 9.67 4.27 18.08
C THR A 95 9.67 4.12 16.57
N VAL A 96 10.84 4.14 15.95
CA VAL A 96 11.01 3.98 14.50
C VAL A 96 11.65 2.63 14.21
N PHE A 97 10.95 1.83 13.42
CA PHE A 97 11.43 0.58 12.88
C PHE A 97 11.97 0.79 11.46
N THR A 98 13.23 0.41 11.26
CA THR A 98 13.83 0.34 9.92
C THR A 98 13.75 -1.09 9.44
N LEU A 99 13.14 -1.30 8.28
CA LEU A 99 13.00 -2.62 7.66
C LEU A 99 14.15 -2.86 6.67
N ASP A 100 14.44 -4.13 6.40
CA ASP A 100 15.52 -4.55 5.48
C ASP A 100 15.28 -4.08 4.04
N ASN A 101 14.01 -3.87 3.66
CA ASN A 101 13.61 -3.30 2.39
C ASN A 101 13.82 -1.76 2.30
N GLY A 102 14.41 -1.15 3.33
CA GLY A 102 14.71 0.28 3.42
C GLY A 102 13.53 1.15 3.87
N GLN A 103 12.34 0.56 4.10
CA GLN A 103 11.19 1.29 4.62
C GLN A 103 11.39 1.64 6.09
N GLN A 104 10.84 2.78 6.50
CA GLN A 104 10.80 3.17 7.89
C GLN A 104 9.37 3.37 8.36
N TRP A 105 9.06 2.79 9.51
CA TRP A 105 7.74 2.79 10.12
C TRP A 105 7.82 3.31 11.54
N GLN A 106 7.02 4.32 11.87
CA GLN A 106 6.96 4.85 13.22
C GLN A 106 5.70 4.37 13.94
N VAL A 107 5.87 3.97 15.21
CA VAL A 107 4.79 3.55 16.09
C VAL A 107 3.98 4.77 16.53
N LEU A 108 2.68 4.74 16.27
CA LEU A 108 1.71 5.73 16.72
C LEU A 108 1.01 5.32 18.01
N LYS A 109 0.70 4.04 18.15
CA LYS A 109 -0.05 3.52 19.29
C LYS A 109 0.32 2.07 19.58
N GLY A 110 0.32 1.73 20.86
CA GLY A 110 0.78 0.42 21.33
C GLY A 110 2.23 0.51 21.77
N GLY A 111 2.57 -0.28 22.77
CA GLY A 111 3.92 -0.34 23.29
C GLY A 111 4.13 -1.64 24.04
N MET A 112 5.31 -2.21 23.91
CA MET A 112 5.75 -3.36 24.68
C MET A 112 7.26 -3.31 24.86
N THR A 113 7.73 -3.75 26.02
CA THR A 113 9.15 -4.00 26.26
C THR A 113 9.37 -5.50 26.19
N LEU A 114 10.30 -5.96 25.35
CA LEU A 114 10.70 -7.35 25.34
C LEU A 114 11.61 -7.63 26.53
N LYS A 115 11.44 -8.80 27.16
CA LYS A 115 12.36 -9.27 28.21
C LYS A 115 13.75 -9.56 27.64
N THR A 116 13.84 -9.93 26.37
CA THR A 116 15.07 -10.24 25.67
C THR A 116 15.09 -9.51 24.35
N ALA A 117 16.12 -8.70 24.10
CA ALA A 117 16.31 -8.03 22.82
C ALA A 117 16.39 -9.06 21.69
N ARG A 118 15.62 -8.84 20.63
CA ARG A 118 15.62 -9.69 19.44
C ARG A 118 16.47 -9.03 18.37
N SER A 119 17.43 -9.78 17.83
CA SER A 119 18.23 -9.31 16.71
C SER A 119 17.52 -9.68 15.41
N ASN A 120 17.27 -8.67 14.59
CA ASN A 120 16.72 -8.78 13.25
C ASN A 120 15.39 -9.55 13.13
N PRO A 121 14.37 -9.28 13.99
CA PRO A 121 13.12 -10.03 14.00
C PRO A 121 12.33 -9.90 12.71
N GLU A 122 11.62 -10.97 12.35
CA GLU A 122 10.62 -10.98 11.26
C GLU A 122 9.38 -10.24 11.71
N ILE A 123 8.92 -9.27 10.93
CA ILE A 123 7.76 -8.45 11.23
C ILE A 123 6.79 -8.46 10.05
N VAL A 124 5.52 -8.37 10.37
CA VAL A 124 4.45 -8.27 9.39
C VAL A 124 3.72 -6.94 9.56
N VAL A 125 3.73 -6.10 8.55
CA VAL A 125 2.93 -4.88 8.51
C VAL A 125 1.65 -5.16 7.73
N VAL A 126 0.53 -5.19 8.42
CA VAL A 126 -0.79 -5.41 7.81
C VAL A 126 -1.51 -4.07 7.61
N PRO A 127 -2.07 -3.82 6.41
CA PRO A 127 -3.02 -2.75 6.23
C PRO A 127 -4.31 -3.07 7.00
N GLY A 128 -4.98 -2.03 7.48
CA GLY A 128 -6.27 -2.09 8.13
C GLY A 128 -7.25 -1.12 7.48
N ILE A 129 -8.46 -1.10 8.02
CA ILE A 129 -9.55 -0.26 7.50
C ILE A 129 -9.17 1.22 7.61
N ALA A 130 -9.47 1.99 6.55
CA ALA A 130 -9.24 3.42 6.45
C ALA A 130 -7.75 3.84 6.55
N GLY A 131 -6.86 3.12 5.84
CA GLY A 131 -5.45 3.51 5.71
C GLY A 131 -4.64 3.37 7.00
N ARG A 132 -5.12 2.57 7.95
CA ARG A 132 -4.42 2.27 9.20
C ARG A 132 -3.43 1.16 8.97
N TRP A 133 -2.25 1.24 9.57
CA TRP A 133 -1.25 0.18 9.47
C TRP A 133 -0.94 -0.38 10.84
N PHE A 134 -0.75 -1.70 10.90
CA PHE A 134 -0.35 -2.38 12.11
C PHE A 134 0.88 -3.22 11.85
N LEU A 135 1.90 -3.01 12.67
CA LEU A 135 3.11 -3.80 12.70
C LEU A 135 2.98 -4.87 13.77
N GLN A 136 3.21 -6.10 13.36
CA GLN A 136 3.24 -7.28 14.22
C GLN A 136 4.67 -7.84 14.21
N VAL A 137 5.33 -7.82 15.36
CA VAL A 137 6.72 -8.32 15.49
C VAL A 137 6.77 -9.84 15.59
N ASP A 138 5.70 -10.46 16.07
CA ASP A 138 5.59 -11.91 16.22
C ASP A 138 4.10 -12.26 16.42
N GLU A 139 3.71 -13.52 16.22
CA GLU A 139 2.32 -13.95 16.45
C GLU A 139 1.92 -13.83 17.93
N ASP A 140 2.88 -14.06 18.84
CA ASP A 140 2.68 -14.05 20.29
C ASP A 140 2.76 -12.63 20.89
N LEU A 141 3.21 -11.64 20.10
CA LEU A 141 3.43 -10.27 20.56
C LEU A 141 2.29 -9.33 20.13
N PRO A 142 1.96 -8.28 20.93
CA PRO A 142 0.89 -7.36 20.62
C PRO A 142 1.21 -6.53 19.38
N LYS A 143 0.18 -6.26 18.59
CA LYS A 143 0.30 -5.44 17.38
C LYS A 143 0.45 -3.96 17.75
N ALA A 144 1.36 -3.27 17.08
CA ALA A 144 1.53 -1.83 17.21
C ALA A 144 0.91 -1.12 16.00
N ARG A 145 0.18 -0.04 16.23
CA ARG A 145 -0.27 0.82 15.13
C ARG A 145 0.91 1.65 14.66
N VAL A 146 1.18 1.63 13.36
CA VAL A 146 2.30 2.34 12.75
C VAL A 146 1.83 3.24 11.61
N PHE A 147 2.74 4.08 11.12
CA PHE A 147 2.63 4.76 9.84
C PHE A 147 3.99 4.80 9.16
N ARG A 148 3.98 4.81 7.83
CA ARG A 148 5.21 4.86 7.04
C ARG A 148 5.75 6.28 7.04
N ILE A 149 7.04 6.43 7.32
CA ILE A 149 7.75 7.71 7.27
C ILE A 149 8.73 7.79 6.10
N ARG A 150 9.21 6.64 5.59
CA ARG A 150 10.13 6.57 4.44
C ARG A 150 9.88 5.30 3.63
#